data_AF-A0A520IZY5-F1
#
_entry.id   AF-A0A520IZY5-F1
#
_cell.length_a   1.000
_cell.length_b   1.000
_cell.length_c   1.000
_cell.angle_alpha   90.00
_cell.angle_beta   90.00
_cell.angle_gamma   90.00
#
_symmetry.space_group_name_H-M   'P 1'
#
loop_
_entity.id
_entity.type
_entity.pdbx_description
1 polymer ?
#
loop_
_entity_poly.entity_id
_entity_poly.type
_entity_poly.pdbx_seq_one_letter_code
_entity_poly.pdbx_strand_id
1 'polypeptide(L)'
;MSKQKKKVSSSSTSDAKAHAAMHRKRFLERIGDLCNAMVGPGYFEKIPSVVLDQMYATRYPALKIKAAPGSQVSKVTVIKANKLLEAFLKNQYIDLKNGSRVLLPVLLSEGLILLNFLHMIPGHYFPHAALLKEQFKEYGPESEGYEAIQEMLEVLVQDVTVFLSDLKVSILRADYSDTPVFDMYSRRNDIFIMETKTEKSTMVVRDKKREVVRLGWVGPEMEWIWVKVKPSALGFDVGSFDIPLDVYIQNHALDKLQERVDITPGIMHSIVFFIFNDPEINHVRYHDRTLVEYYVADQKVGYLHVELHGDKFLIHTFLFLTNNGTPEGIKLEKLAALEKEDKKHLEIDKLSTFNSYHIEKNEKLRKLFIEAGCESLLGLGHLQEFSAKEIKDKDPESILKYLSDSKYFKEELNEDEDIGGGE
;
A
#
# COMPACT_ATOMS: atom_id res chain seq x y z
N MET A 1 -47.84 35.68 -33.24
CA MET A 1 -46.74 36.44 -32.59
C MET A 1 -46.99 36.51 -31.09
N SER A 2 -46.13 35.89 -30.27
CA SER A 2 -46.03 36.21 -28.84
C SER A 2 -44.60 35.89 -28.39
N LYS A 3 -43.82 36.93 -28.08
CA LYS A 3 -42.45 36.83 -27.58
C LYS A 3 -42.51 36.60 -26.06
N GLN A 4 -42.24 35.38 -25.60
CA GLN A 4 -41.92 35.15 -24.19
C GLN A 4 -40.51 35.69 -23.90
N LYS A 5 -40.45 36.81 -23.16
CA LYS A 5 -39.22 37.31 -22.54
C LYS A 5 -38.77 36.33 -21.45
N LYS A 6 -37.65 35.64 -21.66
CA LYS A 6 -36.90 34.93 -20.62
C LYS A 6 -36.47 35.94 -19.55
N LYS A 7 -37.05 35.85 -18.36
CA LYS A 7 -36.57 36.50 -17.14
C LYS A 7 -35.26 35.82 -16.75
N VAL A 8 -34.13 36.50 -16.97
CA VAL A 8 -32.82 36.08 -16.43
C VAL A 8 -32.88 36.30 -14.92
N SER A 9 -32.73 35.23 -14.13
CA SER A 9 -32.76 35.30 -12.67
C SER A 9 -31.48 35.95 -12.16
N SER A 10 -31.60 37.13 -11.55
CA SER A 10 -30.53 37.85 -10.87
C SER A 10 -30.02 37.20 -9.58
N SER A 11 -30.54 36.04 -9.18
CA SER A 11 -30.14 35.34 -7.94
C SER A 11 -28.80 34.60 -8.05
N SER A 12 -28.37 34.20 -9.24
CA SER A 12 -27.13 33.40 -9.40
C SER A 12 -25.84 34.20 -9.12
N THR A 13 -25.90 35.54 -9.19
CA THR A 13 -24.70 36.39 -9.13
C THR A 13 -24.39 36.87 -7.70
N SER A 14 -25.41 37.06 -6.85
CA SER A 14 -25.19 37.35 -5.42
C SER A 14 -24.59 36.15 -4.71
N ASP A 15 -25.08 34.96 -5.04
CA ASP A 15 -24.66 33.71 -4.41
C ASP A 15 -23.22 33.36 -4.80
N ALA A 16 -22.85 33.54 -6.07
CA ALA A 16 -21.48 33.37 -6.54
C ALA A 16 -20.49 34.34 -5.85
N LYS A 17 -20.89 35.61 -5.66
CA LYS A 17 -20.06 36.59 -4.93
C LYS A 17 -19.92 36.24 -3.45
N ALA A 18 -20.99 35.79 -2.80
CA ALA A 18 -20.96 35.35 -1.41
C ALA A 18 -20.05 34.11 -1.23
N HIS A 19 -20.15 33.13 -2.13
CA HIS A 19 -19.25 31.96 -2.13
C HIS A 19 -17.79 32.34 -2.37
N ALA A 20 -17.51 33.26 -3.30
CA ALA A 20 -16.15 33.74 -3.55
C ALA A 20 -15.57 34.47 -2.33
N ALA A 21 -16.37 35.32 -1.67
CA ALA A 21 -15.97 36.02 -0.46
C ALA A 21 -15.67 35.04 0.70
N MET A 22 -16.52 34.03 0.89
CA MET A 22 -16.32 32.97 1.89
C MET A 22 -15.05 32.16 1.61
N HIS A 23 -14.82 31.78 0.35
CA HIS A 23 -13.62 31.07 -0.05
C HIS A 23 -12.36 31.92 0.16
N ARG A 24 -12.41 33.22 -0.18
CA ARG A 24 -11.29 34.14 0.06
C ARG A 24 -11.00 34.27 1.55
N LYS A 25 -12.04 34.44 2.38
CA LYS A 25 -11.89 34.50 3.84
C LYS A 25 -11.21 33.24 4.38
N ARG A 26 -11.69 32.05 4.00
CA ARG A 26 -11.10 30.77 4.42
C ARG A 26 -9.65 30.60 3.97
N PHE A 27 -9.32 31.04 2.76
CA PHE A 27 -7.94 31.04 2.28
C PHE A 27 -7.03 31.90 3.17
N LEU A 28 -7.46 33.12 3.49
CA LEU A 28 -6.67 34.02 4.35
C LEU A 28 -6.51 33.47 5.76
N GLU A 29 -7.57 32.89 6.34
CA GLU A 29 -7.51 32.22 7.65
C GLU A 29 -6.46 31.10 7.64
N ARG A 30 -6.47 30.24 6.61
CA ARG A 30 -5.49 29.15 6.47
C ARG A 30 -4.05 29.64 6.30
N ILE A 31 -3.82 30.69 5.52
CA ILE A 31 -2.48 31.28 5.39
C ILE A 31 -2.03 31.84 6.74
N GLY A 32 -2.92 32.47 7.51
CA GLY A 32 -2.63 32.92 8.87
C GLY A 32 -2.26 31.76 9.79
N ASP A 33 -3.05 30.69 9.81
CA ASP A 33 -2.80 29.48 10.60
C ASP A 33 -1.44 28.84 10.23
N LEU A 34 -1.12 28.77 8.94
CA LEU A 34 0.16 28.27 8.43
C LEU A 34 1.34 29.12 8.91
N CYS A 35 1.25 30.45 8.81
CA CYS A 35 2.28 31.35 9.32
C CYS A 35 2.50 31.14 10.83
N ASN A 36 1.40 31.07 11.60
CA ASN A 36 1.48 30.85 13.04
C ASN A 36 2.12 29.50 13.38
N ALA A 37 1.76 28.44 12.66
CA ALA A 37 2.32 27.11 12.87
C ALA A 37 3.80 27.03 12.49
N MET A 38 4.22 27.63 11.37
CA MET A 38 5.57 27.50 10.82
C MET A 38 6.60 28.41 11.50
N VAL A 39 6.24 29.69 11.72
CA VAL A 39 7.19 30.73 12.16
C VAL A 39 6.71 31.51 13.39
N GLY A 40 5.52 31.20 13.91
CA GLY A 40 4.94 31.85 15.08
C GLY A 40 4.04 33.06 14.77
N PRO A 41 3.43 33.65 15.81
CA PRO A 41 2.47 34.73 15.65
C PRO A 41 3.10 36.04 15.17
N GLY A 42 2.33 36.88 14.48
CA GLY A 42 2.74 38.23 14.06
C GLY A 42 3.42 38.30 12.68
N TYR A 43 3.65 37.16 12.02
CA TYR A 43 4.24 37.12 10.68
C TYR A 43 3.22 37.27 9.56
N PHE A 44 1.99 36.82 9.76
CA PHE A 44 0.91 36.97 8.78
C PHE A 44 0.61 38.45 8.49
N GLU A 45 0.57 39.29 9.52
CA GLU A 45 0.30 40.72 9.45
C GLU A 45 1.38 41.50 8.68
N LYS A 46 2.56 40.89 8.49
CA LYS A 46 3.67 41.48 7.73
C LYS A 46 3.50 41.32 6.23
N ILE A 47 2.54 40.50 5.77
CA ILE A 47 2.23 40.29 4.36
C ILE A 47 1.20 41.35 3.91
N PRO A 48 1.54 42.22 2.94
CA PRO A 48 0.59 43.22 2.45
C PRO A 48 -0.68 42.60 1.86
N SER A 49 -1.83 43.25 2.01
CA SER A 49 -3.11 42.78 1.46
C SER A 49 -3.08 42.54 -0.06
N VAL A 50 -2.37 43.40 -0.80
CA VAL A 50 -2.17 43.27 -2.25
C VAL A 50 -1.44 41.97 -2.60
N VAL A 51 -0.47 41.55 -1.78
CA VAL A 51 0.25 40.29 -1.96
C VAL A 51 -0.67 39.11 -1.65
N LEU A 52 -1.48 39.19 -0.59
CA LEU A 52 -2.46 38.15 -0.27
C LEU A 52 -3.52 37.99 -1.36
N ASP A 53 -3.94 39.09 -2.00
CA ASP A 53 -4.85 39.06 -3.14
C ASP A 53 -4.21 38.41 -4.37
N GLN A 54 -2.92 38.69 -4.61
CA GLN A 54 -2.16 38.04 -5.67
C GLN A 54 -2.06 36.53 -5.42
N MET A 55 -1.67 36.11 -4.21
CA MET A 55 -1.61 34.70 -3.84
C MET A 55 -2.97 34.01 -4.00
N TYR A 56 -4.06 34.67 -3.59
CA TYR A 56 -5.41 34.12 -3.76
C TYR A 56 -5.79 33.95 -5.24
N ALA A 57 -5.42 34.91 -6.09
CA ALA A 57 -5.69 34.86 -7.53
C ALA A 57 -4.88 33.76 -8.24
N THR A 58 -3.67 33.46 -7.77
CA THR A 58 -2.77 32.44 -8.33
C THR A 58 -2.70 31.17 -7.50
N ARG A 59 -3.63 30.97 -6.56
CA ARG A 59 -3.62 29.82 -5.65
C ARG A 59 -3.66 28.52 -6.43
N TYR A 60 -2.95 27.51 -5.92
CA TYR A 60 -3.01 26.18 -6.50
C TYR A 60 -4.41 25.58 -6.30
N PRO A 61 -4.97 24.88 -7.30
CA PRO A 61 -6.17 24.09 -7.09
C PRO A 61 -5.88 22.96 -6.09
N ALA A 62 -6.94 22.35 -5.55
CA ALA A 62 -6.78 21.13 -4.76
C ALA A 62 -6.10 20.05 -5.61
N LEU A 63 -5.16 19.32 -4.99
CA LEU A 63 -4.45 18.20 -5.61
C LEU A 63 -5.45 17.16 -6.13
N LYS A 64 -5.29 16.74 -7.39
CA LYS A 64 -6.18 15.74 -8.03
C LYS A 64 -5.40 14.74 -8.87
N ILE A 65 -5.93 13.53 -8.95
CA ILE A 65 -5.43 12.53 -9.90
C ILE A 65 -6.24 12.62 -11.20
N LYS A 66 -5.54 12.59 -12.33
CA LYS A 66 -6.10 12.59 -13.69
C LYS A 66 -5.47 11.47 -14.50
N ALA A 67 -6.16 11.00 -15.54
CA ALA A 67 -5.53 10.16 -16.55
C ALA A 67 -4.53 10.99 -17.37
N ALA A 68 -3.33 10.46 -17.61
CA ALA A 68 -2.37 11.12 -18.49
C ALA A 68 -2.95 11.30 -19.92
N PRO A 69 -2.60 12.38 -20.63
CA PRO A 69 -3.03 12.57 -22.02
C PRO A 69 -2.70 11.36 -22.89
N GLY A 70 -3.69 10.84 -23.62
CA GLY A 70 -3.51 9.67 -24.50
C GLY A 70 -3.44 8.31 -23.79
N SER A 71 -3.48 8.27 -22.45
CA SER A 71 -3.51 7.01 -21.71
C SER A 71 -4.85 6.27 -21.84
N GLN A 72 -4.82 4.95 -21.62
CA GLN A 72 -6.02 4.09 -21.64
C GLN A 72 -6.68 3.96 -20.26
N VAL A 73 -6.26 4.76 -19.28
CA VAL A 73 -6.77 4.68 -17.91
C VAL A 73 -8.27 4.96 -17.87
N SER A 74 -9.04 4.03 -17.33
CA SER A 74 -10.49 4.17 -17.27
C SER A 74 -10.94 5.30 -16.34
N LYS A 75 -12.08 5.93 -16.64
CA LYS A 75 -12.70 6.94 -15.73
C LYS A 75 -12.99 6.36 -14.35
N VAL A 76 -13.34 5.07 -14.26
CA VAL A 76 -13.59 4.39 -12.98
C VAL A 76 -12.31 4.31 -12.15
N THR A 77 -11.18 3.99 -12.78
CA THR A 77 -9.86 3.97 -12.14
C THR A 77 -9.49 5.35 -11.59
N VAL A 78 -9.69 6.42 -12.37
CA VAL A 78 -9.43 7.80 -11.92
C VAL A 78 -10.30 8.18 -10.71
N ILE A 79 -11.59 7.81 -10.71
CA ILE A 79 -12.48 8.06 -9.58
C ILE A 79 -12.01 7.32 -8.33
N LYS A 80 -11.63 6.05 -8.46
CA LYS A 80 -11.09 5.25 -7.35
C LYS A 80 -9.78 5.86 -6.82
N ALA A 81 -8.88 6.28 -7.70
CA ALA A 81 -7.61 6.90 -7.34
C ALA A 81 -7.81 8.19 -6.54
N ASN A 82 -8.71 9.09 -6.97
CA ASN A 82 -9.01 10.29 -6.21
C ASN A 82 -9.64 9.98 -4.84
N LYS A 83 -10.52 8.99 -4.74
CA LYS A 83 -11.11 8.56 -3.45
C LYS A 83 -10.04 8.02 -2.50
N LEU A 84 -9.10 7.21 -3.00
CA LEU A 84 -7.99 6.69 -2.21
C LEU A 84 -7.05 7.82 -1.77
N LEU A 85 -6.68 8.72 -2.69
CA LEU A 85 -5.85 9.88 -2.36
C LEU A 85 -6.50 10.75 -1.28
N GLU A 86 -7.80 11.06 -1.41
CA GLU A 86 -8.54 11.82 -0.40
C GLU A 86 -8.56 11.09 0.96
N ALA A 87 -8.78 9.77 0.96
CA ALA A 87 -8.78 8.98 2.17
C ALA A 87 -7.40 8.97 2.85
N PHE A 88 -6.33 8.76 2.08
CA PHE A 88 -4.97 8.77 2.61
C PHE A 88 -4.56 10.14 3.11
N LEU A 89 -5.01 11.21 2.46
CA LEU A 89 -4.71 12.60 2.84
C LEU A 89 -5.45 13.10 4.09
N LYS A 90 -6.62 12.55 4.41
CA LYS A 90 -7.61 13.13 5.34
C LYS A 90 -7.07 13.49 6.73
N ASN A 91 -6.05 12.76 7.21
CA ASN A 91 -5.46 12.94 8.54
C ASN A 91 -3.92 12.95 8.51
N GLN A 92 -3.32 13.36 7.39
CA GLN A 92 -1.85 13.42 7.29
C GLN A 92 -1.34 14.77 7.72
N TYR A 93 -0.32 14.76 8.57
CA TYR A 93 0.28 15.96 9.12
C TYR A 93 1.78 15.96 8.87
N ILE A 94 2.33 17.14 8.62
CA ILE A 94 3.77 17.39 8.68
C ILE A 94 4.08 17.91 10.08
N ASP A 95 4.99 17.21 10.77
CA ASP A 95 5.59 17.65 12.02
C ASP A 95 6.62 18.75 11.73
N LEU A 96 6.50 19.88 12.41
CA LEU A 96 7.41 21.02 12.28
C LEU A 96 8.47 20.99 13.39
N LYS A 97 9.62 21.62 13.15
CA LYS A 97 10.74 21.65 14.12
C LYS A 97 10.38 22.29 15.47
N ASN A 98 9.37 23.15 15.50
CA ASN A 98 8.87 23.79 16.71
C ASN A 98 7.84 22.94 17.48
N GLY A 99 7.59 21.69 17.06
CA GLY A 99 6.61 20.78 17.66
C GLY A 99 5.16 20.99 17.22
N SER A 100 4.89 21.99 16.37
CA SER A 100 3.57 22.18 15.76
C SER A 100 3.34 21.21 14.61
N ARG A 101 2.09 21.05 14.20
CA ARG A 101 1.68 20.18 13.09
C ARG A 101 0.83 20.92 12.08
N VAL A 102 1.04 20.63 10.80
CA VAL A 102 0.24 21.21 9.71
C VAL A 102 -0.39 20.10 8.89
N LEU A 103 -1.69 20.25 8.58
CA LEU A 103 -2.44 19.31 7.75
C LEU A 103 -1.91 19.33 6.31
N LEU A 104 -1.43 18.18 5.82
CA LEU A 104 -0.77 18.06 4.52
C LEU A 104 -1.64 18.56 3.34
N PRO A 105 -2.95 18.26 3.24
CA PRO A 105 -3.82 18.85 2.21
C PRO A 105 -3.79 20.38 2.12
N VAL A 106 -3.71 21.07 3.25
CA VAL A 106 -3.64 22.53 3.31
C VAL A 106 -2.25 22.99 2.89
N LEU A 107 -1.22 22.25 3.29
CA LEU A 107 0.15 22.48 2.86
C LEU A 107 0.32 22.34 1.35
N LEU A 108 -0.17 21.25 0.75
CA LEU A 108 -0.11 20.95 -0.70
C LEU A 108 -0.93 21.89 -1.58
N SER A 109 -1.64 22.85 -1.01
CA SER A 109 -2.38 23.88 -1.75
C SER A 109 -2.04 25.27 -1.26
N GLU A 110 -2.57 25.72 -0.11
CA GLU A 110 -2.31 27.05 0.44
C GLU A 110 -0.88 27.22 0.99
N GLY A 111 -0.27 26.18 1.55
CA GLY A 111 1.09 26.26 2.07
C GLY A 111 2.14 26.40 0.96
N LEU A 112 2.08 25.58 -0.09
CA LEU A 112 3.02 25.64 -1.20
C LEU A 112 2.97 27.01 -1.91
N ILE A 113 1.79 27.63 -2.07
CA ILE A 113 1.74 28.96 -2.68
C ILE A 113 2.46 30.01 -1.81
N LEU A 114 2.34 29.93 -0.48
CA LEU A 114 3.08 30.79 0.44
C LEU A 114 4.60 30.56 0.34
N LEU A 115 5.03 29.30 0.44
CA LEU A 115 6.44 28.92 0.43
C LEU A 115 7.12 29.26 -0.91
N ASN A 116 6.52 28.84 -2.02
CA ASN A 116 7.04 29.09 -3.36
C ASN A 116 7.06 30.60 -3.67
N PHE A 117 6.03 31.34 -3.28
CA PHE A 117 6.01 32.80 -3.47
C PHE A 117 7.15 33.48 -2.71
N LEU A 118 7.30 33.18 -1.41
CA LEU A 118 8.38 33.76 -0.60
C LEU A 118 9.75 33.40 -1.16
N HIS A 119 9.94 32.16 -1.62
CA HIS A 119 11.18 31.74 -2.25
C HIS A 119 11.50 32.56 -3.52
N MET A 120 10.52 32.78 -4.40
CA MET A 120 10.73 33.43 -5.70
C MET A 120 10.91 34.96 -5.63
N ILE A 121 10.30 35.65 -4.66
CA ILE A 121 10.37 37.13 -4.64
C ILE A 121 11.75 37.67 -4.22
N PRO A 122 12.17 38.85 -4.70
CA PRO A 122 13.32 39.56 -4.14
C PRO A 122 13.10 39.98 -2.67
N GLY A 123 14.17 40.06 -1.87
CA GLY A 123 14.08 40.49 -0.47
C GLY A 123 13.57 41.93 -0.25
N HIS A 124 13.54 42.74 -1.32
CA HIS A 124 13.02 44.12 -1.33
C HIS A 124 11.65 44.25 -2.01
N TYR A 125 10.96 43.13 -2.32
CA TYR A 125 9.67 43.14 -3.02
C TYR A 125 8.58 43.89 -2.24
N PHE A 126 8.60 43.84 -0.90
CA PHE A 126 7.81 44.67 0.01
C PHE A 126 8.53 44.85 1.36
N PRO A 127 8.10 45.76 2.26
CA PRO A 127 8.86 46.18 3.46
C PRO A 127 9.35 45.08 4.42
N HIS A 128 8.75 43.89 4.40
CA HIS A 128 9.13 42.75 5.26
C HIS A 128 9.50 41.49 4.48
N ALA A 129 9.71 41.58 3.16
CA ALA A 129 9.97 40.41 2.33
C ALA A 129 11.23 39.65 2.76
N ALA A 130 12.36 40.33 2.95
CA ALA A 130 13.60 39.71 3.43
C ALA A 130 13.43 38.99 4.79
N LEU A 131 12.70 39.61 5.73
CA LEU A 131 12.41 39.00 7.03
C LEU A 131 11.60 37.71 6.86
N LEU A 132 10.52 37.74 6.08
CA LEU A 132 9.70 36.54 5.85
C LEU A 132 10.49 35.44 5.14
N LYS A 133 11.30 35.77 4.12
CA LYS A 133 12.16 34.78 3.46
C LYS A 133 13.10 34.07 4.44
N GLU A 134 13.75 34.84 5.31
CA GLU A 134 14.67 34.29 6.31
C GLU A 134 13.95 33.40 7.32
N GLN A 135 12.77 33.79 7.79
CA GLN A 135 12.02 33.00 8.78
C GLN A 135 11.44 31.72 8.20
N PHE A 136 11.06 31.71 6.93
CA PHE A 136 10.52 30.54 6.23
C PHE A 136 11.60 29.68 5.55
N LYS A 137 12.90 30.01 5.68
CA LYS A 137 13.97 29.32 4.95
C LYS A 137 14.03 27.81 5.22
N GLU A 138 13.65 27.39 6.43
CA GLU A 138 13.61 25.97 6.84
C GLU A 138 12.48 25.17 6.15
N TYR A 139 11.61 25.83 5.41
CA TYR A 139 10.53 25.25 4.62
C TYR A 139 10.64 25.63 3.13
N GLY A 140 11.78 26.16 2.70
CA GLY A 140 12.02 26.53 1.31
C GLY A 140 12.43 25.33 0.43
N PRO A 141 12.42 25.46 -0.91
CA PRO A 141 12.73 24.41 -1.89
C PRO A 141 14.08 23.65 -1.81
N GLU A 142 14.87 23.78 -0.75
CA GLU A 142 16.14 23.07 -0.51
C GLU A 142 16.29 22.64 0.95
N SER A 143 15.21 22.73 1.74
CA SER A 143 15.23 22.43 3.16
C SER A 143 14.67 21.04 3.45
N GLU A 144 15.13 20.44 4.56
CA GLU A 144 14.57 19.20 5.10
C GLU A 144 13.04 19.27 5.29
N GLY A 145 12.53 20.45 5.68
CA GLY A 145 11.10 20.66 5.87
C GLY A 145 10.30 20.61 4.58
N TYR A 146 10.90 20.96 3.43
CA TYR A 146 10.26 20.87 2.12
C TYR A 146 10.42 19.47 1.52
N GLU A 147 11.58 18.84 1.72
CA GLU A 147 11.84 17.44 1.37
C GLU A 147 10.83 16.50 2.04
N ALA A 148 10.53 16.70 3.32
CA ALA A 148 9.50 15.92 4.02
C ALA A 148 8.10 16.02 3.38
N ILE A 149 7.77 17.14 2.72
CA ILE A 149 6.52 17.32 1.98
C ILE A 149 6.56 16.52 0.67
N GLN A 150 7.70 16.56 -0.02
CA GLN A 150 7.95 15.80 -1.26
C GLN A 150 7.84 14.30 -1.00
N GLU A 151 8.58 13.79 -0.01
CA GLU A 151 8.58 12.38 0.38
C GLU A 151 7.17 11.91 0.77
N MET A 152 6.44 12.69 1.57
CA MET A 152 5.10 12.32 1.97
C MET A 152 4.13 12.28 0.79
N LEU A 153 4.24 13.21 -0.17
CA LEU A 153 3.43 13.14 -1.40
C LEU A 153 3.80 11.92 -2.25
N GLU A 154 5.09 11.65 -2.42
CA GLU A 154 5.59 10.51 -3.18
C GLU A 154 5.06 9.18 -2.62
N VAL A 155 5.20 8.96 -1.31
CA VAL A 155 4.67 7.77 -0.61
C VAL A 155 3.18 7.62 -0.84
N LEU A 156 2.41 8.70 -0.65
CA LEU A 156 0.95 8.66 -0.85
C LEU A 156 0.55 8.32 -2.28
N VAL A 157 1.27 8.86 -3.27
CA VAL A 157 1.01 8.57 -4.68
C VAL A 157 1.41 7.13 -5.03
N GLN A 158 2.55 6.66 -4.49
CA GLN A 158 2.97 5.28 -4.61
C GLN A 158 1.92 4.33 -4.03
N ASP A 159 1.42 4.59 -2.83
CA ASP A 159 0.35 3.79 -2.22
C ASP A 159 -0.89 3.74 -3.10
N VAL A 160 -1.37 4.87 -3.62
CA VAL A 160 -2.55 4.89 -4.52
C VAL A 160 -2.32 4.03 -5.76
N THR A 161 -1.14 4.12 -6.38
CA THR A 161 -0.82 3.34 -7.58
C THR A 161 -0.66 1.85 -7.28
N VAL A 162 -0.03 1.49 -6.16
CA VAL A 162 0.08 0.10 -5.69
C VAL A 162 -1.30 -0.47 -5.42
N PHE A 163 -2.15 0.20 -4.63
CA PHE A 163 -3.50 -0.29 -4.30
C PHE A 163 -4.38 -0.58 -5.51
N LEU A 164 -4.17 0.14 -6.61
CA LEU A 164 -4.96 0.00 -7.83
C LEU A 164 -4.30 -0.85 -8.92
N SER A 165 -3.08 -1.34 -8.68
CA SER A 165 -2.34 -2.19 -9.60
C SER A 165 -2.75 -3.66 -9.50
N ASP A 166 -2.62 -4.38 -10.62
CA ASP A 166 -2.84 -5.83 -10.68
C ASP A 166 -1.90 -6.45 -11.73
N LEU A 167 -0.96 -7.30 -11.30
CA LEU A 167 -0.03 -7.99 -12.21
C LEU A 167 -0.75 -8.83 -13.28
N LYS A 168 -1.98 -9.29 -13.01
CA LYS A 168 -2.79 -10.01 -14.00
C LYS A 168 -3.32 -9.11 -15.10
N VAL A 169 -3.32 -7.79 -14.93
CA VAL A 169 -3.92 -6.83 -15.87
C VAL A 169 -2.90 -5.78 -16.30
N SER A 170 -2.50 -4.92 -15.37
CA SER A 170 -1.62 -3.77 -15.59
C SER A 170 -1.13 -3.21 -14.26
N ILE A 171 0.05 -2.59 -14.29
CA ILE A 171 0.57 -1.80 -13.18
C ILE A 171 0.25 -0.33 -13.45
N LEU A 172 -0.24 0.37 -12.43
CA LEU A 172 -0.38 1.82 -12.48
C LEU A 172 0.93 2.48 -12.09
N ARG A 173 1.21 3.59 -12.76
CA ARG A 173 2.29 4.51 -12.41
C ARG A 173 1.77 5.93 -12.47
N ALA A 174 2.43 6.84 -11.77
CA ALA A 174 2.01 8.23 -11.68
C ALA A 174 3.16 9.17 -12.02
N ASP A 175 2.84 10.22 -12.75
CA ASP A 175 3.70 11.38 -12.95
C ASP A 175 3.13 12.55 -12.13
N TYR A 176 3.94 13.01 -11.18
CA TYR A 176 3.62 14.11 -10.28
C TYR A 176 4.71 15.19 -10.31
N SER A 177 5.64 15.11 -11.27
CA SER A 177 6.75 16.06 -11.46
C SER A 177 6.27 17.49 -11.73
N ASP A 178 5.13 17.61 -12.41
CA ASP A 178 4.46 18.87 -12.71
C ASP A 178 3.64 19.45 -11.52
N THR A 179 3.68 18.87 -10.32
CA THR A 179 2.99 19.44 -9.16
C THR A 179 3.82 20.55 -8.52
N PRO A 180 3.22 21.53 -7.80
CA PRO A 180 3.95 22.70 -7.32
C PRO A 180 5.01 22.42 -6.24
N VAL A 181 5.02 21.20 -5.71
CA VAL A 181 6.03 20.74 -4.74
C VAL A 181 7.29 20.20 -5.45
N PHE A 182 7.21 19.83 -6.73
CA PHE A 182 8.36 19.39 -7.53
C PHE A 182 8.73 20.41 -8.62
N ASP A 183 7.76 21.16 -9.15
CA ASP A 183 7.97 22.30 -10.04
C ASP A 183 7.21 23.54 -9.53
N MET A 184 7.93 24.44 -8.85
CA MET A 184 7.37 25.68 -8.31
C MET A 184 6.76 26.62 -9.36
N TYR A 185 7.13 26.46 -10.64
CA TYR A 185 6.59 27.25 -11.75
C TYR A 185 5.28 26.68 -12.30
N SER A 186 4.93 25.46 -11.90
CA SER A 186 3.70 24.82 -12.33
C SER A 186 2.47 25.55 -11.79
N ARG A 187 1.48 25.68 -12.68
CA ARG A 187 0.14 26.18 -12.34
C ARG A 187 -0.87 25.03 -12.16
N ARG A 188 -0.41 23.79 -12.35
CA ARG A 188 -1.22 22.58 -12.18
C ARG A 188 -0.92 21.99 -10.82
N ASN A 189 -1.95 21.45 -10.19
CA ASN A 189 -1.81 20.61 -9.00
C ASN A 189 -2.45 19.27 -9.30
N ASP A 190 -1.92 18.62 -10.34
CA ASP A 190 -2.47 17.40 -10.92
C ASP A 190 -1.40 16.31 -10.93
N ILE A 191 -1.78 15.11 -10.50
CA ILE A 191 -1.01 13.88 -10.66
C ILE A 191 -1.59 13.14 -11.86
N PHE A 192 -0.75 12.73 -12.81
CA PHE A 192 -1.17 12.00 -14.00
C PHE A 192 -0.87 10.51 -13.87
N ILE A 193 -1.91 9.68 -13.82
CA ILE A 193 -1.75 8.23 -13.80
C ILE A 193 -1.77 7.62 -15.20
N MET A 194 -1.01 6.53 -15.36
CA MET A 194 -0.89 5.73 -16.58
C MET A 194 -0.97 4.24 -16.24
N GLU A 195 -1.46 3.46 -17.20
CA GLU A 195 -1.43 2.00 -17.16
C GLU A 195 -0.26 1.46 -17.98
N THR A 196 0.57 0.62 -17.36
CA THR A 196 1.61 -0.16 -18.03
C THR A 196 1.18 -1.62 -18.07
N LYS A 197 1.02 -2.16 -19.29
CA LYS A 197 0.61 -3.56 -19.49
C LYS A 197 1.72 -4.50 -19.04
N THR A 198 1.35 -5.55 -18.31
CA THR A 198 2.29 -6.57 -17.86
C THR A 198 2.75 -7.47 -19.00
N GLU A 199 3.99 -7.97 -18.92
CA GLU A 199 4.55 -8.89 -19.90
C GLU A 199 4.01 -10.31 -19.65
N LYS A 200 3.04 -10.72 -20.47
CA LYS A 200 2.40 -12.03 -20.40
C LYS A 200 2.98 -12.97 -21.43
N SER A 201 3.17 -14.23 -21.05
CA SER A 201 3.55 -15.31 -21.97
C SER A 201 2.85 -16.61 -21.59
N THR A 202 3.14 -17.69 -22.33
CA THR A 202 2.63 -19.03 -22.02
C THR A 202 3.80 -19.99 -21.84
N MET A 203 3.76 -20.80 -20.79
CA MET A 203 4.74 -21.86 -20.53
C MET A 203 4.04 -23.22 -20.44
N VAL A 204 4.74 -24.28 -20.84
CA VAL A 204 4.26 -25.66 -20.68
C VAL A 204 4.64 -26.13 -19.29
N VAL A 205 3.63 -26.43 -18.47
CA VAL A 205 3.78 -26.91 -17.10
C VAL A 205 2.99 -28.19 -16.96
N ARG A 206 3.68 -29.31 -16.74
CA ARG A 206 3.07 -30.65 -16.65
C ARG A 206 2.15 -30.93 -17.85
N ASP A 207 2.70 -30.73 -19.05
CA ASP A 207 2.04 -30.90 -20.35
C ASP A 207 0.83 -30.00 -20.62
N LYS A 208 0.57 -29.00 -19.77
CA LYS A 208 -0.49 -28.02 -19.95
C LYS A 208 0.10 -26.64 -20.20
N LYS A 209 -0.40 -25.95 -21.23
CA LYS A 209 -0.09 -24.54 -21.44
C LYS A 209 -0.71 -23.71 -20.32
N ARG A 210 0.11 -22.94 -19.61
CA ARG A 210 -0.30 -22.04 -18.54
C ARG A 210 0.11 -20.62 -18.88
N GLU A 211 -0.78 -19.67 -18.62
CA GLU A 211 -0.44 -18.25 -18.68
C GLU A 211 0.46 -17.87 -17.51
N VAL A 212 1.52 -17.15 -17.83
CA VAL A 212 2.48 -16.63 -16.87
C VAL A 212 2.70 -15.15 -17.12
N VAL A 213 3.04 -14.43 -16.07
CA VAL A 213 3.43 -13.03 -16.10
C VAL A 213 4.88 -12.94 -15.69
N ARG A 214 5.72 -12.19 -16.42
CA ARG A 214 7.08 -11.89 -15.98
C ARG A 214 7.01 -11.00 -14.75
N LEU A 215 7.72 -11.38 -13.69
CA LEU A 215 7.69 -10.65 -12.43
C LEU A 215 8.52 -9.36 -12.55
N GLY A 216 7.87 -8.23 -12.31
CA GLY A 216 8.51 -6.93 -12.31
C GLY A 216 7.57 -5.86 -11.77
N TRP A 217 8.12 -4.68 -11.53
CA TRP A 217 7.37 -3.49 -11.12
C TRP A 217 7.87 -2.26 -11.89
N VAL A 218 7.11 -1.17 -11.85
CA VAL A 218 7.54 0.10 -12.47
C VAL A 218 8.33 0.90 -11.43
N GLY A 219 9.56 1.26 -11.77
CA GLY A 219 10.44 2.06 -10.91
C GLY A 219 10.16 3.58 -10.97
N PRO A 220 10.92 4.38 -10.20
CA PRO A 220 10.78 5.85 -10.16
C PRO A 220 10.98 6.51 -11.53
N GLU A 221 11.90 6.00 -12.34
CA GLU A 221 12.17 6.46 -13.72
C GLU A 221 11.08 6.04 -14.72
N MET A 222 9.96 5.49 -14.24
CA MET A 222 8.85 5.03 -15.06
C MET A 222 9.20 3.84 -15.98
N GLU A 223 10.31 3.16 -15.72
CA GLU A 223 10.74 1.97 -16.45
C GLU A 223 10.42 0.67 -15.71
N TRP A 224 10.36 -0.44 -16.44
CA TRP A 224 10.20 -1.75 -15.83
C TRP A 224 11.49 -2.18 -15.12
N ILE A 225 11.37 -2.48 -13.84
CA ILE A 225 12.35 -3.21 -13.06
C ILE A 225 11.93 -4.68 -13.07
N TRP A 226 12.61 -5.48 -13.89
CA TRP A 226 12.38 -6.91 -13.96
C TRP A 226 13.19 -7.64 -12.92
N VAL A 227 12.52 -8.55 -12.20
CA VAL A 227 13.18 -9.39 -11.19
C VAL A 227 14.10 -10.39 -11.88
N LYS A 228 15.35 -10.45 -11.38
CA LYS A 228 16.34 -11.44 -11.80
C LYS A 228 17.00 -12.07 -10.58
N VAL A 229 16.96 -13.39 -10.49
CA VAL A 229 17.44 -14.13 -9.32
C VAL A 229 18.46 -15.18 -9.74
N LYS A 230 19.56 -15.25 -9.00
CA LYS A 230 20.55 -16.32 -9.17
C LYS A 230 20.00 -17.65 -8.64
N PRO A 231 20.19 -18.78 -9.33
CA PRO A 231 19.76 -20.07 -8.82
C PRO A 231 20.29 -20.42 -7.43
N SER A 232 21.54 -20.06 -7.12
CA SER A 232 22.13 -20.25 -5.79
C SER A 232 21.39 -19.51 -4.68
N ALA A 233 20.82 -18.34 -4.96
CA ALA A 233 20.04 -17.56 -3.99
C ALA A 233 18.74 -18.24 -3.57
N LEU A 234 18.28 -19.22 -4.37
CA LEU A 234 17.11 -20.07 -4.07
C LEU A 234 17.51 -21.53 -3.75
N GLY A 235 18.79 -21.78 -3.50
CA GLY A 235 19.32 -23.09 -3.12
C GLY A 235 19.36 -24.12 -4.26
N PHE A 236 19.29 -23.70 -5.52
CA PHE A 236 19.50 -24.61 -6.66
C PHE A 236 21.00 -24.79 -6.92
N ASP A 237 21.43 -26.05 -7.02
CA ASP A 237 22.78 -26.38 -7.44
C ASP A 237 22.84 -26.37 -8.98
N VAL A 238 23.48 -25.35 -9.53
CA VAL A 238 23.69 -25.15 -10.97
C VAL A 238 25.18 -25.18 -11.35
N GLY A 239 26.04 -25.64 -10.45
CA GLY A 239 27.49 -25.65 -10.64
C GLY A 239 28.02 -24.28 -11.06
N SER A 240 28.68 -24.21 -12.22
CA SER A 240 29.31 -22.97 -12.72
C SER A 240 28.33 -21.99 -13.39
N PHE A 241 27.07 -22.36 -13.60
CA PHE A 241 26.09 -21.56 -14.36
C PHE A 241 25.11 -20.82 -13.43
N ASP A 242 25.63 -20.09 -12.45
CA ASP A 242 24.86 -19.31 -11.48
C ASP A 242 24.59 -17.87 -11.96
N ILE A 243 23.99 -17.77 -13.14
CA ILE A 243 23.66 -16.50 -13.80
C ILE A 243 22.25 -16.06 -13.36
N PRO A 244 22.00 -14.77 -13.08
CA PRO A 244 20.66 -14.29 -12.75
C PRO A 244 19.63 -14.60 -13.85
N LEU A 245 18.55 -15.28 -13.48
CA LEU A 245 17.47 -15.71 -14.37
C LEU A 245 16.20 -14.89 -14.14
N ASP A 246 15.41 -14.72 -15.19
CA ASP A 246 14.10 -14.07 -15.09
C ASP A 246 13.13 -14.92 -14.25
N VAL A 247 12.30 -14.24 -13.45
CA VAL A 247 11.24 -14.86 -12.65
C VAL A 247 9.88 -14.64 -13.30
N TYR A 248 9.09 -15.71 -13.38
CA TYR A 248 7.72 -15.70 -13.90
C TYR A 248 6.76 -16.23 -12.84
N ILE A 249 5.53 -15.72 -12.83
CA ILE A 249 4.47 -16.16 -11.93
C ILE A 249 3.23 -16.60 -12.72
N GLN A 250 2.68 -17.76 -12.36
CA GLN A 250 1.43 -18.22 -12.96
C GLN A 250 0.25 -17.39 -12.47
N ASN A 251 -0.74 -17.18 -13.34
CA ASN A 251 -2.04 -16.61 -12.93
C ASN A 251 -2.67 -17.40 -11.78
N HIS A 252 -2.48 -18.73 -11.76
CA HIS A 252 -2.93 -19.60 -10.67
C HIS A 252 -2.30 -19.26 -9.31
N ALA A 253 -1.02 -18.87 -9.28
CA ALA A 253 -0.35 -18.48 -8.05
C ALA A 253 -0.91 -17.17 -7.51
N LEU A 254 -1.15 -16.18 -8.37
CA LEU A 254 -1.79 -14.91 -8.03
C LEU A 254 -3.21 -15.14 -7.49
N ASP A 255 -3.99 -16.01 -8.14
CA ASP A 255 -5.33 -16.39 -7.68
C ASP A 255 -5.31 -17.05 -6.30
N LYS A 256 -4.34 -17.95 -6.06
CA LYS A 256 -4.21 -18.60 -4.76
C LYS A 256 -3.71 -17.68 -3.67
N LEU A 257 -2.88 -16.69 -4.01
CA LEU A 257 -2.46 -15.63 -3.09
C LEU A 257 -3.67 -14.79 -2.67
N GLN A 258 -4.47 -14.32 -3.64
CA GLN A 258 -5.70 -13.58 -3.38
C GLN A 258 -6.71 -14.38 -2.56
N GLU A 259 -6.96 -15.64 -2.90
CA GLU A 259 -7.95 -16.48 -2.21
C GLU A 259 -7.58 -16.72 -0.73
N ARG A 260 -6.29 -16.80 -0.41
CA ARG A 260 -5.81 -17.24 0.90
C ARG A 260 -5.35 -16.12 1.80
N VAL A 261 -4.84 -15.02 1.26
CA VAL A 261 -4.42 -13.85 2.04
C VAL A 261 -5.54 -12.80 2.08
N ASP A 262 -6.31 -12.68 1.00
CA ASP A 262 -7.53 -11.85 0.89
C ASP A 262 -7.35 -10.34 1.17
N ILE A 263 -6.16 -9.80 0.88
CA ILE A 263 -5.90 -8.35 0.88
C ILE A 263 -5.92 -7.79 -0.56
N THR A 264 -5.68 -6.48 -0.71
CA THR A 264 -5.69 -5.81 -2.02
C THR A 264 -4.64 -6.44 -2.98
N PRO A 265 -5.00 -6.82 -4.23
CA PRO A 265 -4.10 -7.51 -5.15
C PRO A 265 -2.76 -6.81 -5.36
N GLY A 266 -2.78 -5.50 -5.59
CA GLY A 266 -1.56 -4.75 -5.86
C GLY A 266 -0.55 -4.75 -4.71
N ILE A 267 -1.01 -4.73 -3.46
CA ILE A 267 -0.15 -4.89 -2.27
C ILE A 267 0.47 -6.28 -2.25
N MET A 268 -0.32 -7.33 -2.46
CA MET A 268 0.23 -8.70 -2.48
C MET A 268 1.26 -8.87 -3.57
N HIS A 269 0.95 -8.37 -4.76
CA HIS A 269 1.80 -8.47 -5.92
C HIS A 269 3.11 -7.67 -5.76
N SER A 270 3.06 -6.49 -5.14
CA SER A 270 4.27 -5.72 -4.82
C SER A 270 5.13 -6.44 -3.78
N ILE A 271 4.54 -7.11 -2.78
CA ILE A 271 5.28 -7.94 -1.83
C ILE A 271 6.03 -9.07 -2.56
N VAL A 272 5.38 -9.76 -3.52
CA VAL A 272 6.07 -10.78 -4.35
C VAL A 272 7.26 -10.16 -5.10
N PHE A 273 7.08 -8.97 -5.69
CA PHE A 273 8.18 -8.26 -6.34
C PHE A 273 9.33 -7.97 -5.38
N PHE A 274 9.04 -7.40 -4.21
CA PHE A 274 10.08 -7.05 -3.22
C PHE A 274 10.84 -8.26 -2.71
N ILE A 275 10.16 -9.38 -2.40
CA ILE A 275 10.81 -10.61 -1.93
C ILE A 275 11.86 -11.11 -2.93
N PHE A 276 11.56 -11.13 -4.22
CA PHE A 276 12.52 -11.62 -5.21
C PHE A 276 13.52 -10.56 -5.69
N ASN A 277 13.28 -9.29 -5.37
CA ASN A 277 14.24 -8.21 -5.60
C ASN A 277 15.20 -8.02 -4.40
N ASP A 278 14.94 -8.71 -3.29
CA ASP A 278 15.81 -8.74 -2.12
C ASP A 278 17.11 -9.53 -2.42
N PRO A 279 18.29 -9.03 -2.01
CA PRO A 279 19.53 -9.78 -2.12
C PRO A 279 19.54 -11.10 -1.31
N GLU A 280 18.77 -11.17 -0.22
CA GLU A 280 18.68 -12.31 0.68
C GLU A 280 17.25 -12.87 0.72
N ILE A 281 17.01 -13.91 -0.08
CA ILE A 281 15.68 -14.51 -0.21
C ILE A 281 15.52 -15.64 0.80
N ASN A 282 14.69 -15.43 1.83
CA ASN A 282 14.34 -16.48 2.78
C ASN A 282 13.57 -17.62 2.09
N HIS A 283 14.09 -18.85 2.21
CA HIS A 283 13.52 -20.01 1.53
C HIS A 283 13.83 -21.35 2.19
N VAL A 284 13.03 -22.36 1.87
CA VAL A 284 13.26 -23.76 2.20
C VAL A 284 13.43 -24.56 0.92
N ARG A 285 14.58 -25.22 0.77
CA ARG A 285 14.92 -26.02 -0.41
C ARG A 285 14.42 -27.46 -0.28
N TYR A 286 13.79 -27.95 -1.34
CA TYR A 286 13.50 -29.36 -1.58
C TYR A 286 14.20 -29.80 -2.88
N HIS A 287 14.28 -31.09 -3.16
CA HIS A 287 15.11 -31.61 -4.27
C HIS A 287 14.86 -30.95 -5.63
N ASP A 288 13.60 -30.73 -6.03
CA ASP A 288 13.20 -30.20 -7.34
C ASP A 288 12.54 -28.81 -7.27
N ARG A 289 12.28 -28.32 -6.05
CA ARG A 289 11.53 -27.09 -5.81
C ARG A 289 12.04 -26.30 -4.61
N THR A 290 11.75 -25.01 -4.59
CA THR A 290 12.06 -24.12 -3.48
C THR A 290 10.77 -23.47 -3.00
N LEU A 291 10.58 -23.42 -1.68
CA LEU A 291 9.50 -22.69 -1.04
C LEU A 291 10.06 -21.37 -0.54
N VAL A 292 9.77 -20.28 -1.25
CA VAL A 292 10.19 -18.94 -0.87
C VAL A 292 9.18 -18.38 0.13
N GLU A 293 9.65 -17.90 1.27
CA GLU A 293 8.79 -17.37 2.32
C GLU A 293 8.09 -16.09 1.88
N TYR A 294 6.81 -15.96 2.23
CA TYR A 294 6.00 -14.80 1.89
C TYR A 294 5.41 -14.20 3.17
N TYR A 295 5.64 -12.90 3.35
CA TYR A 295 5.36 -12.16 4.57
C TYR A 295 4.30 -11.09 4.36
N VAL A 296 3.51 -10.83 5.40
CA VAL A 296 2.60 -9.69 5.48
C VAL A 296 2.75 -9.09 6.87
N ALA A 297 2.97 -7.78 6.95
CA ALA A 297 3.25 -7.09 8.22
C ALA A 297 4.36 -7.78 9.05
N ASP A 298 5.46 -8.13 8.37
CA ASP A 298 6.62 -8.85 8.93
C ASP A 298 6.33 -10.24 9.52
N GLN A 299 5.12 -10.76 9.32
CA GLN A 299 4.73 -12.10 9.72
C GLN A 299 4.69 -13.03 8.51
N LYS A 300 5.34 -14.20 8.61
CA LYS A 300 5.25 -15.22 7.58
C LYS A 300 3.80 -15.70 7.48
N VAL A 301 3.23 -15.71 6.26
CA VAL A 301 1.86 -16.21 6.03
C VAL A 301 1.82 -17.43 5.12
N GLY A 302 2.91 -17.70 4.40
CA GLY A 302 3.01 -18.88 3.56
C GLY A 302 4.26 -18.89 2.70
N TYR A 303 4.18 -19.65 1.62
CA TYR A 303 5.29 -19.86 0.71
C TYR A 303 4.85 -19.73 -0.76
N LEU A 304 5.74 -19.19 -1.59
CA LEU A 304 5.66 -19.25 -3.03
C LEU A 304 6.43 -20.49 -3.50
N HIS A 305 5.74 -21.39 -4.20
CA HIS A 305 6.34 -22.60 -4.74
C HIS A 305 7.05 -22.30 -6.06
N VAL A 306 8.38 -22.36 -6.04
CA VAL A 306 9.26 -22.02 -7.18
C VAL A 306 9.96 -23.27 -7.71
N GLU A 307 9.97 -23.43 -9.02
CA GLU A 307 10.78 -24.45 -9.71
C GLU A 307 11.65 -23.77 -10.78
N LEU A 308 12.79 -24.39 -11.09
CA LEU A 308 13.63 -24.01 -12.23
C LEU A 308 13.08 -24.66 -13.50
N HIS A 309 12.70 -23.84 -14.48
CA HIS A 309 12.13 -24.26 -15.78
C HIS A 309 13.06 -23.84 -16.91
N GLY A 310 14.10 -24.66 -17.17
CA GLY A 310 15.13 -24.33 -18.15
C GLY A 310 16.00 -23.16 -17.69
N ASP A 311 15.87 -22.02 -18.38
CA ASP A 311 16.61 -20.78 -18.13
C ASP A 311 15.82 -19.74 -17.32
N LYS A 312 14.74 -20.14 -16.65
CA LYS A 312 13.80 -19.25 -15.95
C LYS A 312 13.30 -19.85 -14.65
N PHE A 313 12.92 -18.99 -13.70
CA PHE A 313 12.16 -19.42 -12.54
C PHE A 313 10.66 -19.30 -12.78
N LEU A 314 9.91 -20.28 -12.26
CA LEU A 314 8.46 -20.27 -12.32
C LEU A 314 7.84 -20.45 -10.95
N ILE A 315 7.06 -19.46 -10.52
CA ILE A 315 6.20 -19.52 -9.34
C ILE A 315 4.88 -20.18 -9.73
N HIS A 316 4.67 -21.40 -9.24
CA HIS A 316 3.53 -22.26 -9.62
C HIS A 316 2.27 -21.96 -8.82
N THR A 317 2.42 -21.76 -7.52
CA THR A 317 1.30 -21.55 -6.60
C THR A 317 1.79 -20.83 -5.35
N PHE A 318 0.86 -20.20 -4.64
CA PHE A 318 1.05 -19.84 -3.23
C PHE A 318 0.53 -20.97 -2.33
N LEU A 319 1.22 -21.27 -1.24
CA LEU A 319 0.84 -22.21 -0.18
C LEU A 319 0.74 -21.45 1.15
N PHE A 320 -0.48 -21.25 1.67
CA PHE A 320 -0.67 -20.71 3.02
C PHE A 320 -0.06 -21.65 4.07
N LEU A 321 0.44 -21.12 5.19
CA LEU A 321 1.25 -21.86 6.18
C LEU A 321 0.67 -23.21 6.59
N THR A 322 -0.64 -23.29 6.82
CA THR A 322 -1.29 -24.53 7.27
C THR A 322 -1.44 -25.59 6.17
N ASN A 323 -1.29 -25.23 4.89
CA ASN A 323 -1.54 -26.13 3.77
C ASN A 323 -0.57 -27.30 3.71
N ASN A 324 -1.05 -28.43 3.20
CA ASN A 324 -0.18 -29.55 2.90
C ASN A 324 0.90 -29.16 1.88
N GLY A 325 2.14 -29.59 2.14
CA GLY A 325 3.31 -29.29 1.33
C GLY A 325 4.18 -28.16 1.88
N THR A 326 3.75 -27.44 2.92
CA THR A 326 4.61 -26.57 3.74
C THR A 326 5.21 -27.36 4.92
N PRO A 327 6.36 -26.92 5.49
CA PRO A 327 6.89 -27.51 6.72
C PRO A 327 5.87 -27.55 7.86
N GLU A 328 5.15 -26.45 8.06
CA GLU A 328 4.17 -26.26 9.13
C GLU A 328 2.93 -27.12 8.92
N GLY A 329 2.44 -27.21 7.68
CA GLY A 329 1.31 -28.06 7.33
C GLY A 329 1.60 -29.55 7.51
N ILE A 330 2.83 -29.99 7.23
CA ILE A 330 3.30 -31.37 7.51
C ILE A 330 3.35 -31.61 9.02
N LYS A 331 3.75 -30.60 9.81
CA LYS A 331 3.79 -30.71 11.27
C LYS A 331 2.39 -30.77 11.88
N LEU A 332 1.44 -29.96 11.39
CA LEU A 332 0.03 -30.04 11.78
C LEU A 332 -0.58 -31.43 11.50
N GLU A 333 -0.27 -32.03 10.36
CA GLU A 333 -0.72 -33.38 10.01
C GLU A 333 -0.18 -34.41 11.00
N LYS A 334 1.10 -34.32 11.39
CA LYS A 334 1.70 -35.23 12.37
C LYS A 334 1.16 -35.06 13.80
N LEU A 335 0.90 -33.82 14.21
CA LEU A 335 0.41 -33.51 15.56
C LEU A 335 -1.08 -33.88 15.69
N ALA A 336 -1.92 -33.30 14.84
CA ALA A 336 -3.38 -33.32 15.00
C ALA A 336 -4.11 -34.19 13.95
N ALA A 337 -3.40 -34.93 13.10
CA ALA A 337 -3.97 -35.69 11.99
C ALA A 337 -4.82 -34.84 11.02
N LEU A 338 -4.50 -33.54 10.92
CA LEU A 338 -5.17 -32.61 10.02
C LEU A 338 -4.68 -32.80 8.59
N GLU A 339 -5.47 -33.48 7.77
CA GLU A 339 -5.23 -33.65 6.34
C GLU A 339 -5.73 -32.42 5.55
N LYS A 340 -5.49 -32.47 4.23
CA LYS A 340 -5.82 -31.38 3.32
C LYS A 340 -7.31 -31.01 3.34
N GLU A 341 -8.19 -31.99 3.33
CA GLU A 341 -9.64 -31.73 3.28
C GLU A 341 -10.15 -31.24 4.63
N ASP A 342 -9.55 -31.64 5.76
CA ASP A 342 -9.87 -31.10 7.08
C ASP A 342 -9.55 -29.61 7.17
N LYS A 343 -8.35 -29.23 6.72
CA LYS A 343 -7.90 -27.82 6.74
C LYS A 343 -8.80 -26.91 5.92
N LYS A 344 -9.29 -27.41 4.77
CA LYS A 344 -10.30 -26.70 3.96
C LYS A 344 -11.66 -26.69 4.60
N HIS A 345 -12.09 -27.80 5.22
CA HIS A 345 -13.38 -27.91 5.89
C HIS A 345 -13.48 -26.93 7.06
N LEU A 346 -12.41 -26.84 7.86
CA LEU A 346 -12.25 -25.88 8.94
C LEU A 346 -11.88 -24.48 8.43
N GLU A 347 -11.59 -24.34 7.13
CA GLU A 347 -11.15 -23.10 6.48
C GLU A 347 -9.95 -22.42 7.14
N ILE A 348 -9.10 -23.20 7.82
CA ILE A 348 -7.83 -22.72 8.39
C ILE A 348 -6.73 -22.60 7.33
N ASP A 349 -7.07 -22.77 6.04
CA ASP A 349 -6.20 -22.60 4.88
C ASP A 349 -6.23 -21.18 4.27
N LYS A 350 -6.96 -20.26 4.91
CA LYS A 350 -7.09 -18.84 4.56
C LYS A 350 -6.86 -17.96 5.80
N LEU A 351 -6.12 -16.88 5.64
CA LEU A 351 -5.80 -15.93 6.71
C LEU A 351 -7.04 -15.31 7.34
N SER A 352 -7.95 -14.85 6.50
CA SER A 352 -9.13 -14.10 6.93
C SER A 352 -10.07 -14.96 7.78
N THR A 353 -10.26 -16.23 7.41
CA THR A 353 -11.01 -17.19 8.22
C THR A 353 -10.23 -17.68 9.44
N PHE A 354 -8.92 -17.90 9.32
CA PHE A 354 -8.07 -18.26 10.47
C PHE A 354 -8.17 -17.22 11.60
N ASN A 355 -8.09 -15.94 11.25
CA ASN A 355 -8.23 -14.83 12.20
C ASN A 355 -9.62 -14.77 12.85
N SER A 356 -10.68 -15.12 12.10
CA SER A 356 -12.07 -15.09 12.61
C SER A 356 -12.33 -16.07 13.74
N TYR A 357 -11.48 -17.09 13.91
CA TYR A 357 -11.60 -18.06 15.01
C TYR A 357 -11.00 -17.55 16.33
N HIS A 358 -10.27 -16.44 16.33
CA HIS A 358 -9.55 -15.94 17.51
C HIS A 358 -8.69 -17.01 18.19
N ILE A 359 -7.95 -17.79 17.40
CA ILE A 359 -7.10 -18.90 17.87
C ILE A 359 -6.11 -18.42 18.94
N GLU A 360 -5.67 -17.18 18.88
CA GLU A 360 -4.77 -16.56 19.86
C GLU A 360 -5.36 -16.50 21.27
N LYS A 361 -6.70 -16.51 21.42
CA LYS A 361 -7.40 -16.45 22.71
C LYS A 361 -7.72 -17.84 23.27
N ASN A 362 -7.60 -18.90 22.47
CA ASN A 362 -7.84 -20.27 22.90
C ASN A 362 -6.51 -20.96 23.19
N GLU A 363 -6.18 -21.21 24.46
CA GLU A 363 -4.86 -21.71 24.87
C GLU A 363 -4.46 -23.03 24.19
N LYS A 364 -5.40 -23.97 24.08
CA LYS A 364 -5.19 -25.29 23.46
C LYS A 364 -4.88 -25.18 21.96
N LEU A 365 -5.69 -24.44 21.21
CA LEU A 365 -5.45 -24.23 19.79
C LEU A 365 -4.17 -23.40 19.56
N ARG A 366 -3.96 -22.35 20.36
CA ARG A 366 -2.75 -21.53 20.30
C ARG A 366 -1.49 -22.40 20.44
N LYS A 367 -1.45 -23.29 21.43
CA LYS A 367 -0.32 -24.20 21.65
C LYS A 367 -0.09 -25.12 20.45
N LEU A 368 -1.14 -25.75 19.92
CA LEU A 368 -1.05 -26.59 18.71
C LEU A 368 -0.43 -25.84 17.53
N PHE A 369 -0.91 -24.62 17.24
CA PHE A 369 -0.41 -23.84 16.09
C PHE A 369 1.00 -23.30 16.31
N ILE A 370 1.39 -22.93 17.53
CA ILE A 370 2.78 -22.57 17.86
C ILE A 370 3.69 -23.78 17.67
N GLU A 371 3.33 -24.93 18.22
CA GLU A 371 4.11 -26.16 18.08
C GLU A 371 4.22 -26.58 16.62
N ALA A 372 3.20 -26.36 15.81
CA ALA A 372 3.25 -26.61 14.37
C ALA A 372 4.10 -25.59 13.57
N GLY A 373 4.53 -24.48 14.17
CA GLY A 373 5.30 -23.41 13.52
C GLY A 373 4.45 -22.33 12.85
N CYS A 374 3.15 -22.27 13.14
CA CYS A 374 2.20 -21.29 12.59
C CYS A 374 2.01 -20.05 13.48
N GLU A 375 2.90 -19.82 14.46
CA GLU A 375 2.77 -18.72 15.43
C GLU A 375 2.60 -17.34 14.78
N SER A 376 3.27 -17.11 13.65
CA SER A 376 3.23 -15.85 12.91
C SER A 376 1.81 -15.46 12.46
N LEU A 377 0.91 -16.42 12.27
CA LEU A 377 -0.48 -16.15 11.91
C LEU A 377 -1.28 -15.55 13.08
N LEU A 378 -0.91 -15.85 14.33
CA LEU A 378 -1.64 -15.42 15.52
C LEU A 378 -1.55 -13.90 15.74
N GLY A 379 -0.51 -13.25 15.22
CA GLY A 379 -0.32 -11.80 15.30
C GLY A 379 -1.11 -10.99 14.26
N LEU A 380 -1.81 -11.65 13.34
CA LEU A 380 -2.37 -11.01 12.15
C LEU A 380 -3.85 -10.67 12.24
N GLY A 381 -4.49 -10.81 13.41
CA GLY A 381 -5.91 -10.50 13.61
C GLY A 381 -6.31 -9.08 13.16
N HIS A 382 -5.41 -8.10 13.35
CA HIS A 382 -5.61 -6.71 12.92
C HIS A 382 -5.79 -6.54 11.40
N LEU A 383 -5.34 -7.51 10.59
CA LEU A 383 -5.50 -7.47 9.14
C LEU A 383 -6.95 -7.73 8.67
N GLN A 384 -7.84 -8.20 9.55
CA GLN A 384 -9.25 -8.42 9.21
C GLN A 384 -9.94 -7.13 8.74
N GLU A 385 -9.48 -5.96 9.20
CA GLU A 385 -9.96 -4.64 8.74
C GLU A 385 -9.63 -4.34 7.28
N PHE A 386 -8.62 -5.00 6.71
CA PHE A 386 -8.17 -4.83 5.33
C PHE A 386 -8.64 -5.95 4.39
N SER A 387 -9.42 -6.89 4.91
CA SER A 387 -10.01 -7.98 4.13
C SER A 387 -10.95 -7.42 3.06
N ALA A 388 -10.89 -7.99 1.86
CA ALA A 388 -11.80 -7.60 0.77
C ALA A 388 -13.28 -7.92 1.08
N LYS A 389 -13.52 -8.79 2.07
CA LYS A 389 -14.85 -9.24 2.50
C LYS A 389 -15.00 -9.13 4.01
N GLU A 390 -16.19 -8.72 4.43
CA GLU A 390 -16.60 -8.81 5.83
C GLU A 390 -16.74 -10.28 6.22
N ILE A 391 -16.00 -10.69 7.25
CA ILE A 391 -16.03 -12.06 7.78
C ILE A 391 -16.54 -11.98 9.21
N LYS A 392 -17.56 -12.78 9.49
CA LYS A 392 -18.11 -12.93 10.84
C LYS A 392 -17.18 -13.78 11.70
N ASP A 393 -17.06 -13.40 12.96
CA ASP A 393 -16.36 -14.20 13.95
C ASP A 393 -16.93 -15.62 14.01
N LYS A 394 -16.03 -16.58 14.18
CA LYS A 394 -16.33 -18.00 14.27
C LYS A 394 -15.95 -18.50 15.66
N ASP A 395 -16.65 -19.54 16.09
CA ASP A 395 -16.40 -20.16 17.38
C ASP A 395 -15.19 -21.11 17.32
N PRO A 396 -14.08 -20.83 18.04
CA PRO A 396 -12.92 -21.72 18.10
C PRO A 396 -13.26 -23.11 18.66
N GLU A 397 -14.31 -23.24 19.48
CA GLU A 397 -14.75 -24.53 20.01
C GLU A 397 -15.17 -25.51 18.90
N SER A 398 -15.56 -25.01 17.72
CA SER A 398 -15.84 -25.87 16.57
C SER A 398 -14.61 -26.63 16.08
N ILE A 399 -13.42 -26.02 16.13
CA ILE A 399 -12.15 -26.66 15.79
C ILE A 399 -11.76 -27.65 16.89
N LEU A 400 -11.88 -27.27 18.15
CA LEU A 400 -11.59 -28.16 19.28
C LEU A 400 -12.48 -29.40 19.25
N LYS A 401 -13.78 -29.24 18.99
CA LYS A 401 -14.72 -30.35 18.86
C LYS A 401 -14.39 -31.25 17.66
N TYR A 402 -13.90 -30.69 16.56
CA TYR A 402 -13.43 -31.48 15.43
C TYR A 402 -12.18 -32.31 15.79
N LEU A 403 -11.29 -31.71 16.59
CA LEU A 403 -10.01 -32.29 16.98
C LEU A 403 -10.05 -33.07 18.29
N SER A 404 -11.20 -33.19 18.96
CA SER A 404 -11.30 -33.81 20.29
C SER A 404 -10.82 -35.25 20.32
N ASP A 405 -10.94 -35.95 19.19
CA ASP A 405 -10.47 -37.33 19.03
C ASP A 405 -9.03 -37.47 18.56
N SER A 406 -8.37 -36.37 18.21
CA SER A 406 -6.98 -36.38 17.76
C SER A 406 -6.04 -36.82 18.88
N LYS A 407 -4.95 -37.50 18.49
CA LYS A 407 -3.94 -37.99 19.43
C LYS A 407 -3.37 -36.86 20.30
N TYR A 408 -3.15 -35.69 19.71
CA TYR A 408 -2.65 -34.49 20.38
C TYR A 408 -3.44 -34.12 21.64
N PHE A 409 -4.75 -33.92 21.51
CA PHE A 409 -5.58 -33.48 22.64
C PHE A 409 -5.91 -34.61 23.61
N LYS A 410 -5.79 -35.88 23.20
CA LYS A 410 -5.89 -37.02 24.11
C LYS A 410 -4.66 -37.18 25.00
N GLU A 411 -3.47 -36.84 24.50
CA GLU A 411 -2.23 -36.91 25.28
C GLU A 411 -2.13 -35.76 26.29
N GLU A 412 -2.55 -34.53 25.93
CA GLU A 412 -2.62 -33.41 26.88
C GLU A 412 -3.57 -33.66 28.07
N LEU A 413 -4.73 -34.29 27.83
CA LEU A 413 -5.67 -34.61 28.90
C LEU A 413 -5.08 -35.58 29.94
N ASN A 414 -4.17 -36.47 29.53
CA ASN A 414 -3.50 -37.40 30.44
C ASN A 414 -2.35 -36.71 31.21
N GLU A 415 -1.68 -35.71 30.62
CA GLU A 415 -0.64 -34.93 31.31
C GLU A 415 -1.23 -34.01 32.40
N ASP A 416 -2.42 -33.43 32.17
CA ASP A 416 -3.13 -32.62 33.18
C ASP A 416 -3.66 -33.48 34.35
N GLU A 417 -4.04 -34.74 34.10
CA GLU A 417 -4.49 -35.67 35.15
C GLU A 417 -3.33 -36.20 36.01
N ASP A 418 -2.13 -36.40 35.44
CA ASP A 418 -0.95 -36.85 36.20
C ASP A 418 -0.34 -35.76 37.10
N ILE A 419 -0.59 -34.47 36.84
CA ILE A 419 -0.17 -33.36 37.71
C ILE A 419 -1.19 -33.13 38.85
N GLY A 420 -2.46 -33.51 38.67
CA GLY A 420 -3.53 -33.39 39.67
C GLY A 420 -3.68 -34.59 40.62
N GLY A 421 -2.98 -35.70 40.38
CA GLY A 421 -3.07 -36.95 41.17
C GLY A 421 -2.07 -37.08 42.33
N GLY A 422 -1.28 -36.03 42.60
CA GLY A 422 -0.26 -36.01 43.65
C GLY A 422 -0.63 -35.10 44.83
N GLU A 423 -1.75 -35.37 45.51
CA GLU A 423 -1.98 -34.94 46.90
C GLU A 423 -1.86 -36.11 47.88
#